data_AF-A0A1Q5SC74-F1
#
_entry.id   AF-A0A1Q5SC74-F1
#
_cell.length_a   1.000
_cell.length_b   1.000
_cell.length_c   1.000
_cell.angle_alpha   90.00
_cell.angle_beta   90.00
_cell.angle_gamma   90.00
#
_symmetry.space_group_name_H-M   'P 1'
#
loop_
_entity.id
_entity.type
_entity.pdbx_description
1 polymer ?
#
loop_
_entity_poly.entity_id
_entity_poly.type
_entity_poly.pdbx_seq_one_letter_code
_entity_poly.pdbx_strand_id
1 'polypeptide(L)'
;MKTRIVCLTLLASVSSTMLSQAALADTEADRLREALRSSTAQLRQLEDERTALQAKIADFDREKAAAKAQVDAAKAEVRLVRKEQREAVEEFNKRLGERDETLEKWKTAYEEAATVARTKDAERAKFEGEATAYKASTKGCVAKNGQLLKAGRELLHRYQEVTIGDTIVAHEPALGLRRVEFQNTIQDTRDKILDQKVTP
;
A
#
# COMPACT_ATOMS: atom_id res chain seq x y z
N MET A 1 -98.83 -93.75 -79.35
CA MET A 1 -97.88 -94.68 -80.02
C MET A 1 -96.67 -94.86 -79.12
N LYS A 2 -96.23 -96.12 -78.93
CA LYS A 2 -94.99 -96.57 -78.25
C LYS A 2 -93.77 -95.77 -78.79
N THR A 3 -92.66 -95.52 -78.08
CA THR A 3 -91.78 -96.48 -77.36
C THR A 3 -90.54 -95.74 -76.76
N ARG A 4 -89.89 -96.35 -75.74
CA ARG A 4 -88.48 -96.21 -75.25
C ARG A 4 -88.20 -94.99 -74.34
N ILE A 5 -87.98 -95.07 -73.02
CA ILE A 5 -87.22 -95.94 -72.10
C ILE A 5 -85.70 -96.00 -72.35
N VAL A 6 -84.96 -95.68 -71.27
CA VAL A 6 -83.59 -96.08 -70.87
C VAL A 6 -82.47 -95.08 -71.24
N CYS A 7 -82.01 -94.26 -70.28
CA CYS A 7 -80.88 -94.58 -69.38
C CYS A 7 -80.43 -93.29 -68.67
N LEU A 8 -80.80 -93.06 -67.40
CA LEU A 8 -80.11 -93.57 -66.20
C LEU A 8 -78.84 -92.76 -65.85
N THR A 9 -79.04 -91.84 -64.90
CA THR A 9 -78.18 -91.56 -63.73
C THR A 9 -76.71 -91.15 -63.93
N LEU A 10 -76.47 -89.84 -63.82
CA LEU A 10 -75.50 -89.29 -62.83
C LEU A 10 -75.76 -87.78 -62.58
N LEU A 11 -77.01 -87.39 -62.35
CA LEU A 11 -77.38 -86.08 -61.80
C LEU A 11 -77.86 -86.28 -60.37
N ALA A 12 -76.99 -86.07 -59.38
CA ALA A 12 -77.30 -85.69 -57.99
C ALA A 12 -76.15 -86.14 -57.06
N SER A 13 -75.20 -85.25 -56.78
CA SER A 13 -74.42 -85.17 -55.51
C SER A 13 -73.05 -84.48 -55.63
N VAL A 14 -72.88 -83.42 -56.44
CA VAL A 14 -71.63 -82.60 -56.40
C VAL A 14 -71.94 -81.09 -56.52
N SER A 15 -73.08 -80.63 -56.02
CA SER A 15 -73.45 -79.21 -56.05
C SER A 15 -73.52 -78.53 -54.68
N SER A 16 -73.09 -79.22 -53.60
CA SER A 16 -73.15 -78.68 -52.23
C SER A 16 -71.79 -78.37 -51.60
N THR A 17 -70.67 -78.53 -52.30
CA THR A 17 -69.32 -78.20 -51.78
C THR A 17 -68.75 -76.87 -52.27
N MET A 18 -69.46 -76.13 -53.13
CA MET A 18 -69.03 -74.82 -53.63
C MET A 18 -69.46 -73.64 -52.74
N LEU A 19 -70.27 -73.86 -51.69
CA LEU A 19 -70.73 -72.78 -50.80
C LEU A 19 -69.90 -72.60 -49.52
N SER A 20 -68.98 -73.52 -49.19
CA SER A 20 -68.08 -73.39 -48.03
C SER A 20 -66.68 -72.85 -48.36
N GLN A 21 -66.30 -72.77 -49.65
CA GLN A 21 -65.03 -72.14 -50.05
C GLN A 21 -65.13 -70.61 -50.14
N ALA A 22 -66.31 -70.05 -50.40
CA ALA A 22 -66.51 -68.60 -50.44
C ALA A 22 -66.41 -67.94 -49.04
N ALA A 23 -66.95 -68.58 -48.00
CA ALA A 23 -66.92 -68.02 -46.64
C ALA A 23 -65.51 -68.00 -45.99
N LEU A 24 -64.67 -69.00 -46.31
CA LEU A 24 -63.27 -69.03 -45.84
C LEU A 24 -62.38 -68.05 -46.60
N ALA A 25 -62.60 -67.88 -47.90
CA ALA A 25 -61.88 -66.90 -48.73
C ALA A 25 -62.22 -65.45 -48.35
N ASP A 26 -63.47 -65.14 -48.01
CA ASP A 26 -63.86 -63.83 -47.49
C ASP A 26 -63.21 -63.55 -46.12
N THR A 27 -63.10 -64.56 -45.25
CA THR A 27 -62.49 -64.41 -43.92
C THR A 27 -60.97 -64.12 -43.99
N GLU A 28 -60.24 -64.74 -44.92
CA GLU A 28 -58.81 -64.46 -45.13
C GLU A 28 -58.58 -63.11 -45.81
N ALA A 29 -59.41 -62.75 -46.79
CA ALA A 29 -59.36 -61.44 -47.44
C ALA A 29 -59.62 -60.29 -46.45
N ASP A 30 -60.56 -60.47 -45.52
CA ASP A 30 -60.86 -59.46 -44.50
C ASP A 30 -59.74 -59.32 -43.45
N ARG A 31 -59.07 -60.42 -43.08
CA ARG A 31 -57.86 -60.36 -42.23
C ARG A 31 -56.71 -59.62 -42.91
N LEU A 32 -56.50 -59.82 -44.21
CA LEU A 32 -55.46 -59.11 -44.96
C LEU A 32 -55.80 -57.62 -45.11
N ARG A 33 -57.07 -57.26 -45.32
CA ARG A 33 -57.51 -55.85 -45.32
C ARG A 33 -57.31 -55.20 -43.96
N GLU A 34 -57.62 -55.91 -42.88
CA GLU A 34 -57.43 -55.39 -41.53
C GLU A 34 -55.95 -55.25 -41.17
N ALA A 35 -55.12 -56.23 -41.54
CA ALA A 35 -53.67 -56.14 -41.41
C ALA A 35 -53.09 -54.97 -42.21
N LEU A 36 -53.59 -54.73 -43.43
CA LEU A 36 -53.19 -53.59 -44.26
C LEU A 36 -53.61 -52.25 -43.63
N ARG A 37 -54.84 -52.15 -43.09
CA ARG A 37 -55.31 -50.96 -42.36
C ARG A 37 -54.46 -50.68 -41.12
N SER A 38 -54.18 -51.72 -40.33
CA SER A 38 -53.32 -51.64 -39.14
C SER A 38 -51.89 -51.21 -39.50
N SER A 39 -51.29 -51.81 -40.53
CA SER A 39 -49.97 -51.41 -41.02
C SER A 39 -49.95 -49.98 -41.55
N THR A 40 -50.99 -49.54 -42.25
CA THR A 40 -51.11 -48.15 -42.72
C THR A 40 -51.26 -47.17 -41.56
N ALA A 41 -51.99 -47.54 -40.50
CA ALA A 41 -52.11 -46.74 -39.29
C ALA A 41 -50.77 -46.64 -38.54
N GLN A 42 -50.03 -47.74 -38.44
CA GLN A 42 -48.68 -47.75 -37.83
C GLN A 42 -47.68 -46.91 -38.64
N LEU A 43 -47.72 -46.95 -39.97
CA LEU A 43 -46.87 -46.11 -40.82
C LEU A 43 -47.14 -44.63 -40.59
N ARG A 44 -48.41 -44.21 -40.54
CA ARG A 44 -48.77 -42.81 -40.24
C ARG A 44 -48.30 -42.39 -38.85
N GLN A 45 -48.49 -43.25 -37.83
CA GLN A 45 -48.02 -42.97 -36.49
C GLN A 45 -46.49 -42.82 -36.44
N LEU A 46 -45.74 -43.69 -37.12
CA LEU A 46 -44.27 -43.60 -37.18
C LEU A 46 -43.80 -42.37 -37.98
N GLU A 47 -44.52 -41.97 -39.02
CA GLU A 47 -44.27 -40.72 -39.76
C GLU A 47 -44.50 -39.49 -38.88
N ASP A 48 -45.59 -39.47 -38.11
CA ASP A 48 -45.88 -38.40 -37.14
C ASP A 48 -44.83 -38.37 -36.02
N GLU A 49 -44.42 -39.52 -35.49
CA GLU A 49 -43.33 -39.62 -34.51
C GLU A 49 -41.99 -39.15 -35.09
N ARG A 50 -41.67 -39.52 -36.34
CA ARG A 50 -40.45 -39.06 -37.04
C ARG A 50 -40.45 -37.55 -37.20
N THR A 51 -41.55 -36.95 -37.63
CA THR A 51 -41.65 -35.50 -37.81
C THR A 51 -41.56 -34.78 -36.46
N ALA A 52 -42.20 -35.30 -35.41
CA ALA A 52 -42.11 -34.76 -34.06
C ALA A 52 -40.68 -34.85 -33.48
N LEU A 53 -39.98 -35.97 -33.68
CA LEU A 53 -38.58 -36.13 -33.26
C LEU A 53 -37.65 -35.23 -34.06
N GLN A 54 -37.88 -35.07 -35.36
CA GLN A 54 -37.07 -34.18 -36.20
C GLN A 54 -37.25 -32.71 -35.80
N ALA A 55 -38.46 -32.30 -35.41
CA ALA A 55 -38.69 -30.98 -34.82
C ALA A 55 -37.93 -30.80 -33.49
N LYS A 56 -37.98 -31.79 -32.60
CA LYS A 56 -37.23 -31.75 -31.32
C LYS A 56 -35.72 -31.69 -31.53
N ILE A 57 -35.17 -32.42 -32.50
CA ILE A 57 -33.73 -32.35 -32.82
C ILE A 57 -33.37 -30.95 -33.30
N ALA A 58 -34.18 -30.37 -34.19
CA ALA A 58 -33.94 -29.01 -34.67
C ALA A 58 -34.00 -27.97 -33.54
N ASP A 59 -34.91 -28.13 -32.59
CA ASP A 59 -35.01 -27.25 -31.42
C ASP A 59 -33.82 -27.43 -30.46
N PHE A 60 -33.42 -28.68 -30.16
CA PHE A 60 -32.21 -28.93 -29.36
C PHE A 60 -30.93 -28.43 -30.03
N ASP A 61 -30.81 -28.53 -31.35
CA ASP A 61 -29.65 -27.99 -32.07
C ASP A 61 -29.61 -26.45 -31.99
N ARG A 62 -30.77 -25.78 -32.05
CA ARG A 62 -30.88 -24.33 -31.83
C ARG A 62 -30.50 -23.95 -30.40
N GLU A 63 -31.03 -24.65 -29.40
CA GLU A 63 -30.72 -24.40 -27.99
C GLU A 63 -29.24 -24.64 -27.70
N LYS A 64 -28.65 -25.71 -28.23
CA LYS A 64 -27.23 -26.02 -28.11
C LYS A 64 -26.36 -24.95 -28.77
N ALA A 65 -26.74 -24.46 -29.95
CA ALA A 65 -26.03 -23.36 -30.61
C ALA A 65 -26.11 -22.07 -29.79
N ALA A 66 -27.28 -21.74 -29.26
CA ALA A 66 -27.48 -20.56 -28.41
C ALA A 66 -26.70 -20.65 -27.09
N ALA A 67 -26.75 -21.80 -26.40
CA ALA A 67 -26.00 -22.04 -25.18
C ALA A 67 -24.49 -22.00 -25.43
N LYS A 68 -24.01 -22.55 -26.55
CA LYS A 68 -22.60 -22.47 -26.93
C LYS A 68 -22.16 -21.03 -27.16
N ALA A 69 -22.97 -20.23 -27.87
CA ALA A 69 -22.68 -18.82 -28.08
C ALA A 69 -22.63 -18.03 -26.76
N GLN A 70 -23.54 -18.30 -25.82
CA GLN A 70 -23.52 -17.68 -24.48
C GLN A 70 -22.27 -18.08 -23.68
N VAL A 71 -21.88 -19.35 -23.72
CA VAL A 71 -20.65 -19.83 -23.05
C VAL A 71 -19.41 -19.17 -23.64
N ASP A 72 -19.33 -19.06 -24.96
CA ASP A 72 -18.19 -18.43 -25.63
C ASP A 72 -18.13 -16.92 -25.34
N ALA A 73 -19.27 -16.23 -25.30
CA ALA A 73 -19.36 -14.83 -24.87
C ALA A 73 -18.93 -14.65 -23.40
N ALA A 74 -19.47 -15.45 -22.48
CA ALA A 74 -19.12 -15.41 -21.06
C ALA A 74 -17.62 -15.72 -20.84
N LYS A 75 -17.05 -16.66 -21.59
CA LYS A 75 -15.60 -16.93 -21.55
C LYS A 75 -14.78 -15.74 -22.04
N ALA A 76 -15.23 -15.05 -23.09
CA ALA A 76 -14.55 -13.85 -23.59
C ALA A 76 -14.58 -12.73 -22.54
N GLU A 77 -15.72 -12.47 -21.91
CA GLU A 77 -15.86 -11.51 -20.81
C GLU A 77 -14.98 -11.86 -19.62
N VAL A 78 -15.00 -13.11 -19.16
CA VAL A 78 -14.14 -13.56 -18.05
C VAL A 78 -12.66 -13.36 -18.38
N ARG A 79 -12.24 -13.58 -19.63
CA ARG A 79 -10.85 -13.32 -20.04
C ARG A 79 -10.51 -11.84 -20.01
N LEU A 80 -11.42 -10.97 -20.43
CA LEU A 80 -11.26 -9.53 -20.40
C LEU A 80 -11.15 -9.01 -18.97
N VAL A 81 -12.14 -9.34 -18.11
CA VAL A 81 -12.16 -8.91 -16.71
C VAL A 81 -10.92 -9.41 -15.96
N ARG A 82 -10.49 -10.67 -16.19
CA ARG A 82 -9.24 -11.16 -15.58
C ARG A 82 -8.00 -10.42 -16.07
N LYS A 83 -7.99 -9.92 -17.30
CA LYS A 83 -6.88 -9.12 -17.83
C LYS A 83 -6.88 -7.74 -17.16
N GLU A 84 -8.01 -7.05 -17.17
CA GLU A 84 -8.17 -5.73 -16.54
C GLU A 84 -7.85 -5.79 -15.04
N GLN A 85 -8.31 -6.84 -14.34
CA GLN A 85 -8.01 -7.04 -12.93
C GLN A 85 -6.51 -7.22 -12.69
N ARG A 86 -5.80 -7.98 -13.54
CA ARG A 86 -4.35 -8.14 -13.42
C ARG A 86 -3.63 -6.82 -13.63
N GLU A 87 -3.99 -6.09 -14.69
CA GLU A 87 -3.41 -4.77 -14.99
C GLU A 87 -3.66 -3.78 -13.85
N ALA A 88 -4.88 -3.74 -13.29
CA ALA A 88 -5.22 -2.89 -12.16
C ALA A 88 -4.44 -3.25 -10.89
N VAL A 89 -4.25 -4.54 -10.60
CA VAL A 89 -3.45 -5.01 -9.46
C VAL A 89 -1.96 -4.67 -9.64
N GLU A 90 -1.41 -4.84 -10.84
CA GLU A 90 -0.03 -4.47 -11.17
C GLU A 90 0.19 -2.95 -11.02
N GLU A 91 -0.72 -2.13 -11.55
CA GLU A 91 -0.66 -0.68 -11.40
C GLU A 91 -0.77 -0.26 -9.93
N PHE A 92 -1.70 -0.86 -9.19
CA PHE A 92 -1.88 -0.59 -7.76
C PHE A 92 -0.62 -0.93 -6.96
N ASN A 93 -0.03 -2.11 -7.20
CA ASN A 93 1.22 -2.52 -6.55
C ASN A 93 2.39 -1.59 -6.89
N LYS A 94 2.49 -1.17 -8.15
CA LYS A 94 3.51 -0.19 -8.57
C LYS A 94 3.34 1.13 -7.82
N ARG A 95 2.11 1.66 -7.77
CA ARG A 95 1.79 2.90 -7.05
C ARG A 95 2.05 2.78 -5.56
N LEU A 96 1.77 1.63 -4.95
CA LEU A 96 2.14 1.37 -3.55
C LEU A 96 3.65 1.44 -3.35
N GLY A 97 4.44 0.76 -4.18
CA GLY A 97 5.91 0.83 -4.11
C GLY A 97 6.44 2.25 -4.24
N GLU A 98 5.94 3.02 -5.21
CA GLU A 98 6.33 4.44 -5.38
C GLU A 98 5.95 5.31 -4.17
N ARG A 99 4.80 5.04 -3.54
CA ARG A 99 4.37 5.73 -2.31
C ARG A 99 5.26 5.36 -1.13
N ASP A 100 5.60 4.09 -0.95
CA ASP A 100 6.46 3.63 0.12
C ASP A 100 7.87 4.21 0.00
N GLU A 101 8.47 4.20 -1.20
CA GLU A 101 9.75 4.87 -1.46
C GLU A 101 9.69 6.37 -1.15
N THR A 102 8.58 7.02 -1.52
CA THR A 102 8.40 8.45 -1.25
C THR A 102 8.30 8.69 0.25
N LEU A 103 7.53 7.88 0.98
CA LEU A 103 7.40 7.98 2.43
C LEU A 103 8.74 7.78 3.15
N GLU A 104 9.54 6.80 2.74
CA GLU A 104 10.87 6.59 3.31
C GLU A 104 11.78 7.79 3.05
N LYS A 105 11.79 8.35 1.83
CA LYS A 105 12.54 9.59 1.53
C LYS A 105 12.11 10.76 2.42
N TRP A 106 10.80 10.92 2.63
CA TRP A 106 10.29 11.96 3.53
C TRP A 106 10.73 11.73 4.97
N LYS A 107 10.65 10.49 5.49
CA LYS A 107 11.10 10.16 6.85
C LYS A 107 12.57 10.49 7.02
N THR A 108 13.44 10.04 6.12
CA THR A 108 14.87 10.34 6.18
C THR A 108 15.13 11.85 6.14
N ALA A 109 14.48 12.58 5.23
CA ALA A 109 14.63 14.04 5.16
C ALA A 109 14.16 14.75 6.44
N TYR A 110 13.08 14.28 7.07
CA TYR A 110 12.60 14.82 8.35
C TYR A 110 13.57 14.50 9.50
N GLU A 111 14.13 13.28 9.55
CA GLU A 111 15.11 12.89 10.56
C GLU A 111 16.41 13.70 10.43
N GLU A 112 16.88 13.91 9.20
CA GLU A 112 18.02 14.78 8.91
C GLU A 112 17.74 16.23 9.34
N ALA A 113 16.58 16.79 8.98
CA ALA A 113 16.20 18.14 9.38
C ALA A 113 16.10 18.28 10.91
N ALA A 114 15.53 17.28 11.59
CA ALA A 114 15.45 17.27 13.05
C ALA A 114 16.83 17.17 13.70
N THR A 115 17.74 16.40 13.12
CA THR A 115 19.13 16.28 13.58
C THR A 115 19.87 17.61 13.42
N VAL A 116 19.77 18.22 12.24
CA VAL A 116 20.38 19.54 11.98
C VAL A 116 19.84 20.60 12.94
N ALA A 117 18.53 20.63 13.19
CA ALA A 117 17.94 21.55 14.15
C ALA A 117 18.51 21.36 15.56
N ARG A 118 18.55 20.12 16.07
CA ARG A 118 19.12 19.81 17.38
C ARG A 118 20.60 20.19 17.48
N THR A 119 21.39 19.92 16.45
CA THR A 119 22.80 20.31 16.40
C THR A 119 22.93 21.83 16.43
N LYS A 120 22.13 22.56 15.67
CA LYS A 120 22.17 24.03 15.65
C LYS A 120 21.75 24.64 16.97
N ASP A 121 20.76 24.07 17.65
CA ASP A 121 20.35 24.53 18.97
C ASP A 121 21.45 24.27 20.03
N ALA A 122 22.11 23.11 19.97
CA ALA A 122 23.24 22.80 20.84
C ALA A 122 24.44 23.74 20.59
N GLU A 123 24.76 24.02 19.33
CA GLU A 123 25.79 24.99 18.94
C GLU A 123 25.44 26.40 19.43
N ARG A 124 24.18 26.84 19.28
CA ARG A 124 23.70 28.14 19.78
C ARG A 124 23.85 28.24 21.29
N ALA A 125 23.40 27.22 22.04
CA ALA A 125 23.52 27.19 23.49
C ALA A 125 24.98 27.25 23.94
N LYS A 126 25.88 26.54 23.25
CA LYS A 126 27.32 26.59 23.51
C LYS A 126 27.88 27.99 23.29
N PHE A 127 27.60 28.61 22.14
CA PHE A 127 28.08 29.96 21.83
C PHE A 127 27.51 31.02 22.77
N GLU A 128 26.26 30.89 23.18
CA GLU A 128 25.65 31.78 24.17
C GLU A 128 26.32 31.66 25.55
N GLY A 129 26.67 30.44 25.96
CA GLY A 129 27.44 30.18 27.17
C GLY A 129 28.84 30.80 27.11
N GLU A 130 29.57 30.58 26.01
CA GLU A 130 30.90 31.16 25.78
C GLU A 130 30.86 32.68 25.74
N ALA A 131 29.89 33.27 25.04
CA ALA A 131 29.70 34.72 24.97
C ALA A 131 29.41 35.32 26.36
N THR A 132 28.61 34.63 27.18
CA THR A 132 28.29 35.05 28.54
C THR A 132 29.54 34.99 29.44
N ALA A 133 30.29 33.89 29.38
CA ALA A 133 31.54 33.73 30.13
C ALA A 133 32.59 34.79 29.73
N TYR A 134 32.75 35.02 28.42
CA TYR A 134 33.66 36.03 27.90
C TYR A 134 33.24 37.43 28.37
N LYS A 135 31.95 37.77 28.26
CA LYS A 135 31.42 39.06 28.74
C LYS A 135 31.64 39.27 30.23
N ALA A 136 31.47 38.22 31.05
CA ALA A 136 31.76 38.26 32.48
C ALA A 136 33.25 38.48 32.75
N SER A 137 34.13 37.75 32.05
CA SER A 137 35.58 37.90 32.13
C SER A 137 36.03 39.31 31.75
N THR A 138 35.56 39.84 30.62
CA THR A 138 35.88 41.22 30.18
C THR A 138 35.45 42.25 31.21
N LYS A 139 34.24 42.13 31.78
CA LYS A 139 33.79 43.02 32.87
C LYS A 139 34.72 42.96 34.09
N GLY A 140 35.14 41.75 34.48
CA GLY A 140 36.11 41.54 35.55
C GLY A 140 37.45 42.21 35.26
N CYS A 141 38.00 42.02 34.05
CA CYS A 141 39.25 42.65 33.60
C CYS A 141 39.15 44.18 33.62
N VAL A 142 38.04 44.76 33.13
CA VAL A 142 37.83 46.21 33.14
C VAL A 142 37.78 46.74 34.57
N ALA A 143 37.09 46.05 35.49
CA ALA A 143 37.03 46.44 36.90
C ALA A 143 38.41 46.38 37.56
N LYS A 144 39.15 45.28 37.37
CA LYS A 144 40.51 45.10 37.91
C LYS A 144 41.50 46.12 37.35
N ASN A 145 41.44 46.42 36.05
CA ASN A 145 42.23 47.48 35.43
C ASN A 145 41.92 48.86 36.04
N GLY A 146 40.63 49.14 36.31
CA GLY A 146 40.23 50.37 37.01
C GLY A 146 40.85 50.48 38.40
N GLN A 147 40.86 49.38 39.16
CA GLN A 147 41.49 49.33 40.49
C GLN A 147 43.02 49.48 40.40
N LEU A 148 43.66 48.85 39.41
CA LEU A 148 45.09 48.98 39.15
C LEU A 148 45.49 50.42 38.85
N LEU A 149 44.72 51.12 37.99
CA LEU A 149 44.94 52.55 37.70
C LEU A 149 44.71 53.44 38.92
N LYS A 150 43.78 53.06 39.83
CA LYS A 150 43.57 53.79 41.08
C LYS A 150 44.76 53.60 42.02
N ALA A 151 45.21 52.36 42.23
CA ALA A 151 46.38 52.06 43.05
C ALA A 151 47.66 52.73 42.52
N GLY A 152 47.88 52.70 41.20
CA GLY A 152 49.01 53.38 40.57
C GLY A 152 48.98 54.90 40.74
N ARG A 153 47.80 55.54 40.64
CA ARG A 153 47.64 56.98 40.93
C ARG A 153 47.88 57.31 42.40
N GLU A 154 47.40 56.47 43.32
CA GLU A 154 47.64 56.63 44.76
C GLU A 154 49.14 56.58 45.08
N LEU A 155 49.87 55.63 44.48
CA LEU A 155 51.33 55.52 44.62
C LEU A 155 52.07 56.76 44.10
N LEU A 156 51.72 57.22 42.90
CA LEU A 156 52.32 58.42 42.29
C LEU A 156 52.05 59.67 43.13
N HIS A 157 50.82 59.82 43.64
CA HIS A 157 50.46 60.96 44.48
C HIS A 157 51.27 60.98 45.78
N ARG A 158 51.37 59.84 46.49
CA ARG A 158 52.20 59.75 47.70
C ARG A 158 53.68 60.01 47.42
N TYR A 159 54.20 59.58 46.28
CA TYR A 159 55.59 59.88 45.88
C TYR A 159 55.81 61.40 45.65
N GLN A 160 54.82 62.10 45.08
CA GLN A 160 54.84 63.55 44.89
C GLN A 160 54.68 64.35 46.21
N GLU A 161 53.97 63.80 47.20
CA GLU A 161 53.86 64.42 48.52
C GLU A 161 55.18 64.37 49.32
N VAL A 162 56.04 63.38 49.06
CA VAL A 162 57.33 63.19 49.75
C VAL A 162 58.38 64.26 49.36
N THR A 163 58.10 65.20 48.46
CA THR A 163 59.18 65.86 47.71
C THR A 163 59.78 67.15 48.28
N ILE A 164 59.36 67.77 49.40
CA ILE A 164 59.99 69.06 49.79
C ILE A 164 60.36 69.24 51.28
N GLY A 165 59.67 68.61 52.23
CA GLY A 165 60.01 68.71 53.68
C GLY A 165 60.66 67.47 54.30
N ASP A 166 60.51 66.31 53.66
CA ASP A 166 60.77 65.01 54.28
C ASP A 166 62.20 64.49 54.13
N THR A 167 62.96 65.03 53.19
CA THR A 167 64.37 64.67 52.96
C THR A 167 65.31 65.17 54.08
N ILE A 168 64.93 66.23 54.80
CA ILE A 168 65.68 66.74 55.96
C ILE A 168 65.40 65.91 57.23
N VAL A 169 64.21 65.29 57.34
CA VAL A 169 63.80 64.47 58.49
C VAL A 169 64.05 62.96 58.28
N ALA A 170 64.29 62.51 57.05
CA ALA A 170 64.60 61.10 56.72
C ALA A 170 65.96 60.59 57.29
N HIS A 171 66.76 61.46 57.91
CA HIS A 171 67.99 61.13 58.63
C HIS A 171 67.76 61.04 60.16
N GLU A 172 66.62 60.52 60.62
CA GLU A 172 66.47 60.20 62.05
C GLU A 172 67.32 58.98 62.46
N PRO A 173 68.32 59.13 63.36
CA PRO A 173 69.29 58.07 63.63
C PRO A 173 68.80 56.95 64.58
N ALA A 174 67.62 57.07 65.21
CA ALA A 174 67.30 56.26 66.39
C ALA A 174 66.04 55.39 66.34
N LEU A 175 64.94 55.78 65.67
CA LEU A 175 63.65 55.09 65.82
C LEU A 175 63.12 54.36 64.58
N GLY A 176 63.61 54.66 63.38
CA GLY A 176 63.28 53.92 62.15
C GLY A 176 61.80 53.87 61.74
N LEU A 177 60.90 54.53 62.47
CA LEU A 177 59.44 54.45 62.32
C LEU A 177 58.97 54.86 60.92
N ARG A 178 59.45 56.00 60.40
CA ARG A 178 59.16 56.46 59.02
C ARG A 178 59.61 55.49 57.93
N ARG A 179 60.71 54.75 58.15
CA ARG A 179 61.17 53.72 57.19
C ARG A 179 60.20 52.55 57.14
N VAL A 180 59.68 52.13 58.30
CA VAL A 180 58.68 51.06 58.40
C VAL A 180 57.36 51.50 57.78
N GLU A 181 56.90 52.73 58.04
CA GLU A 181 55.70 53.29 57.40
C GLU A 181 55.80 53.32 55.87
N PHE A 182 56.96 53.71 55.33
CA PHE A 182 57.20 53.71 53.90
C PHE A 182 57.24 52.29 53.31
N GLN A 183 57.88 51.35 54.00
CA GLN A 183 57.91 49.94 53.61
C GLN A 183 56.51 49.31 53.63
N ASN A 184 55.72 49.58 54.67
CA ASN A 184 54.32 49.13 54.78
C ASN A 184 53.48 49.70 53.64
N THR A 185 53.66 50.98 53.31
CA THR A 185 52.94 51.61 52.19
C THR A 185 53.28 50.98 50.84
N ILE A 186 54.55 50.66 50.60
CA ILE A 186 54.98 49.95 49.39
C ILE A 186 54.42 48.53 49.36
N GLN A 187 54.43 47.82 50.48
CA GLN A 187 53.86 46.48 50.60
C GLN A 187 52.35 46.51 50.35
N ASP A 188 51.60 47.39 51.00
CA ASP A 188 50.16 47.57 50.80
C ASP A 188 49.82 47.87 49.33
N THR A 189 50.63 48.71 48.67
CA THR A 189 50.42 49.04 47.25
C THR A 189 50.77 47.85 46.34
N ARG A 190 51.84 47.11 46.66
CA ARG A 190 52.21 45.88 45.95
C ARG A 190 51.09 44.85 46.07
N ASP A 191 50.54 44.66 47.26
CA ASP A 191 49.47 43.70 47.52
C ASP A 191 48.18 44.09 46.77
N LYS A 192 47.80 45.38 46.81
CA LYS A 192 46.71 45.91 45.98
C LYS A 192 46.88 45.61 44.49
N ILE A 193 48.10 45.73 43.95
CA ILE A 193 48.42 45.42 42.55
C ILE A 193 48.31 43.91 42.27
N LEU A 194 48.85 43.08 43.18
CA LEU A 194 48.82 41.63 43.06
C LEU A 194 47.38 41.07 43.10
N ASP A 195 46.51 41.64 43.92
CA ASP A 195 45.08 41.29 43.99
C ASP A 195 44.34 41.54 42.66
N GLN A 196 44.79 42.52 41.87
CA GLN A 196 44.23 42.82 40.55
C GLN A 196 44.77 41.93 39.43
N LYS A 197 45.68 41.00 39.72
CA LYS A 197 46.17 40.06 38.70
C LYS A 197 44.99 39.23 38.17
N VAL A 198 44.84 39.20 36.85
CA VAL A 198 43.86 38.35 36.16
C VAL A 198 44.53 37.00 35.91
N THR A 199 43.87 35.92 36.32
CA THR A 199 44.21 34.56 35.92
C THR A 199 43.34 34.15 34.73
N PRO A 200 43.94 33.55 33.68
CA PRO A 200 43.21 33.08 32.51
C PRO A 200 42.29 31.89 32.83
#